data_AF-A0A7V3FMQ0-F1
#
_entry.id   AF-A0A7V3FMQ0-F1
#
_cell.length_a   1.000
_cell.length_b   1.000
_cell.length_c   1.000
_cell.angle_alpha   90.00
_cell.angle_beta   90.00
_cell.angle_gamma   90.00
#
_symmetry.space_group_name_H-M   'P 1'
#
loop_
_entity.id
_entity.type
_entity.pdbx_description
1 polymer ?
#
loop_
_entity_poly.entity_id
_entity_poly.type
_entity_poly.pdbx_seq_one_letter_code
_entity_poly.pdbx_strand_id
1 'polypeptide(L)'
;MGRAKFLLSVALLLGAACAKAPPGLSALGTEPDWQGLSAYGEALTAEEFQALTLQVFGYDDGWVKYLRLKDKALEVKTREKSQETVALPLAQDSASKKEPPRYWRKSPLHKPSPDKPLAGLRIALDPGHLGGAWARMEDRWFRPEGQAPVAEGDLTLLVAKKLRTLLEGWGAEVFLTRESAEPVTALRPKDLEETAAKYLDEGQDLNLARPEAFRALPREEQVRRVSELLFYRVAEIRARAALVNQRIRPDLTVCLHFNAGDWGDPEAPRLAASNHLHVLIPGAVEAGE
;
A
#
# COMPACT_ATOMS: atom_id res chain seq x y z
N MET A 1 -24.26 47.77 1.45
CA MET A 1 -23.08 47.11 0.87
C MET A 1 -22.32 46.37 1.97
N GLY A 2 -22.69 45.12 2.25
CA GLY A 2 -22.07 44.30 3.29
C GLY A 2 -21.64 42.96 2.69
N ARG A 3 -20.35 42.66 2.73
CA ARG A 3 -19.78 41.39 2.28
C ARG A 3 -19.84 40.38 3.43
N ALA A 4 -20.74 39.41 3.36
CA ALA A 4 -20.70 38.23 4.20
C ALA A 4 -19.73 37.21 3.57
N LYS A 5 -18.64 36.91 4.28
CA LYS A 5 -17.72 35.82 3.94
C LYS A 5 -18.35 34.51 4.41
N PHE A 6 -18.73 33.64 3.48
CA PHE A 6 -19.15 32.28 3.79
C PHE A 6 -17.89 31.42 4.00
N LEU A 7 -17.58 31.11 5.25
CA LEU A 7 -16.61 30.06 5.60
C LEU A 7 -17.37 28.74 5.66
N LEU A 8 -17.22 27.91 4.62
CA LEU A 8 -17.74 26.55 4.62
C LEU A 8 -16.70 25.65 5.30
N SER A 9 -16.81 25.51 6.62
CA SER A 9 -16.06 24.51 7.37
C SER A 9 -16.68 23.13 7.11
N VAL A 10 -16.10 22.36 6.19
CA VAL A 10 -16.40 20.94 6.04
C VAL A 10 -15.62 20.20 7.12
N ALA A 11 -16.24 19.98 8.27
CA ALA A 11 -15.75 19.02 9.25
C ALA A 11 -16.08 17.61 8.75
N LEU A 12 -15.07 16.89 8.24
CA LEU A 12 -15.17 15.43 8.11
C LEU A 12 -15.14 14.85 9.53
N LEU A 13 -16.31 14.51 10.05
CA LEU A 13 -16.46 13.62 11.20
C LEU A 13 -16.04 12.21 10.77
N LEU A 14 -14.74 11.91 10.84
CA LEU A 14 -14.27 10.54 10.99
C LEU A 14 -14.53 10.14 12.44
N GLY A 15 -15.77 9.73 12.71
CA GLY A 15 -16.07 8.99 13.92
C GLY A 15 -15.25 7.71 13.90
N ALA A 16 -14.28 7.60 14.81
CA ALA A 16 -13.64 6.34 15.16
C ALA A 16 -14.71 5.47 15.85
N ALA A 17 -15.61 4.89 15.06
CA ALA A 17 -16.38 3.76 15.51
C ALA A 17 -15.39 2.61 15.69
N CYS A 18 -15.18 2.22 16.95
CA CYS A 18 -14.42 1.03 17.33
C CYS A 18 -15.22 -0.21 16.89
N ALA A 19 -15.29 -0.43 15.58
CA ALA A 19 -15.84 -1.66 15.01
C ALA A 19 -14.80 -2.75 15.23
N LYS A 20 -15.22 -3.81 15.92
CA LYS A 20 -14.41 -5.01 16.12
C LYS A 20 -14.00 -5.51 14.73
N ALA A 21 -12.73 -5.34 14.34
CA ALA A 21 -12.23 -5.90 13.08
C ALA A 21 -12.58 -7.41 13.06
N PRO A 22 -13.35 -7.88 12.07
CA PRO A 22 -13.65 -9.31 11.95
C PRO A 22 -12.34 -10.12 11.88
N PRO A 23 -12.31 -11.33 12.45
CA PRO A 23 -11.13 -12.19 12.36
C PRO A 23 -10.75 -12.40 10.88
N GLY A 24 -9.49 -12.13 10.54
CA GLY A 24 -8.94 -12.31 9.19
C GLY A 24 -8.78 -11.04 8.35
N LEU A 25 -9.02 -9.84 8.87
CA LEU A 25 -8.64 -8.59 8.20
C LEU A 25 -7.21 -8.18 8.54
N SER A 26 -6.53 -7.53 7.60
CA SER A 26 -5.27 -6.83 7.87
C SER A 26 -5.48 -5.72 8.91
N ALA A 27 -4.45 -5.39 9.68
CA ALA A 27 -4.55 -4.42 10.77
C ALA A 27 -5.09 -3.08 10.33
N LEU A 28 -6.02 -2.47 11.06
CA LEU A 28 -6.76 -1.25 10.67
C LEU A 28 -7.51 -1.36 9.32
N GLY A 29 -7.73 -2.58 8.83
CA GLY A 29 -8.51 -2.85 7.62
C GLY A 29 -10.01 -2.69 7.87
N THR A 30 -10.73 -2.29 6.83
CA THR A 30 -12.19 -2.26 6.80
C THR A 30 -12.71 -3.54 6.17
N GLU A 31 -13.93 -3.95 6.53
CA GLU A 31 -14.57 -5.09 5.90
C GLU A 31 -14.77 -4.82 4.40
N PRO A 32 -14.36 -5.76 3.51
CA PRO A 32 -14.59 -5.62 2.08
C PRO A 32 -16.08 -5.66 1.73
N ASP A 33 -16.50 -4.83 0.78
CA ASP A 33 -17.81 -4.96 0.14
C ASP A 33 -17.75 -6.07 -0.93
N TRP A 34 -18.03 -7.29 -0.52
CA TRP A 34 -18.05 -8.45 -1.41
C TRP A 34 -19.19 -8.41 -2.44
N GLN A 35 -20.27 -7.66 -2.19
CA GLN A 35 -21.36 -7.52 -3.15
C GLN A 35 -20.95 -6.65 -4.35
N GLY A 36 -20.00 -5.72 -4.14
CA GLY A 36 -19.41 -4.91 -5.20
C GLY A 36 -18.77 -5.73 -6.34
N LEU A 37 -18.40 -7.00 -6.10
CA LEU A 37 -17.89 -7.90 -7.14
C LEU A 37 -18.91 -8.14 -8.25
N SER A 38 -20.21 -8.09 -7.95
CA SER A 38 -21.28 -8.33 -8.94
C SER A 38 -21.19 -7.42 -10.17
N ALA A 39 -20.65 -6.21 -10.01
CA ALA A 39 -20.45 -5.26 -11.12
C ALA A 39 -19.41 -5.75 -12.15
N TYR A 40 -18.59 -6.74 -11.81
CA TYR A 40 -17.59 -7.37 -12.68
C TYR A 40 -18.09 -8.70 -13.29
N GLY A 41 -19.35 -9.06 -13.05
CA GLY A 41 -19.94 -10.27 -13.62
C GLY A 41 -19.91 -10.24 -15.15
N GLU A 42 -19.65 -11.41 -15.74
CA GLU A 42 -19.59 -11.62 -17.19
C GLU A 42 -18.49 -10.78 -17.89
N ALA A 43 -17.49 -10.30 -17.15
CA ALA A 43 -16.35 -9.59 -17.73
C ALA A 43 -15.31 -10.51 -18.40
N LEU A 44 -15.30 -11.79 -18.01
CA LEU A 44 -14.39 -12.82 -18.50
C LEU A 44 -15.16 -14.09 -18.84
N THR A 45 -14.69 -14.86 -19.83
CA THR A 45 -15.08 -16.27 -19.99
C THR A 45 -14.31 -17.16 -19.02
N ALA A 46 -14.72 -18.42 -18.87
CA ALA A 46 -14.01 -19.40 -18.05
C ALA A 46 -12.58 -19.66 -18.57
N GLU A 47 -12.41 -19.74 -19.89
CA GLU A 47 -11.14 -19.95 -20.56
C GLU A 47 -10.20 -18.75 -20.35
N GLU A 48 -10.73 -17.52 -20.47
CA GLU A 48 -9.95 -16.29 -20.22
C GLU A 48 -9.52 -16.21 -18.76
N PHE A 49 -10.41 -16.51 -17.82
CA PHE A 49 -10.07 -16.55 -16.40
C PHE A 49 -8.97 -17.59 -16.11
N GLN A 50 -9.08 -18.80 -16.64
CA GLN A 50 -8.06 -19.83 -16.48
C GLN A 50 -6.72 -19.41 -17.09
N ALA A 51 -6.73 -18.85 -18.30
CA ALA A 51 -5.51 -18.39 -18.96
C ALA A 51 -4.81 -17.28 -18.15
N LEU A 52 -5.56 -16.26 -17.71
CA LEU A 52 -5.01 -15.17 -16.88
C LEU A 52 -4.46 -15.70 -15.56
N THR A 53 -5.19 -16.60 -14.90
CA THR A 53 -4.78 -17.14 -13.61
C THR A 53 -3.56 -18.05 -13.76
N LEU A 54 -3.50 -18.94 -14.74
CA LEU A 54 -2.39 -19.90 -14.87
C LEU A 54 -1.14 -19.31 -15.53
N GLN A 55 -1.26 -18.26 -16.33
CA GLN A 55 -0.14 -17.74 -17.13
C GLN A 55 0.36 -16.37 -16.69
N VAL A 56 -0.46 -15.60 -15.95
CA VAL A 56 -0.14 -14.21 -15.61
C VAL A 56 -0.11 -13.98 -14.10
N PHE A 57 -1.16 -14.40 -13.39
CA PHE A 57 -1.36 -14.02 -11.98
C PHE A 57 -1.06 -15.12 -10.96
N GLY A 58 -1.11 -16.39 -11.34
CA GLY A 58 -0.80 -17.52 -10.47
C GLY A 58 0.65 -17.92 -10.66
N TYR A 59 1.42 -17.86 -9.58
CA TYR A 59 2.74 -18.48 -9.54
C TYR A 59 2.64 -19.99 -9.25
N ASP A 60 1.72 -20.34 -8.35
CA ASP A 60 1.39 -21.71 -7.95
C ASP A 60 -0.13 -21.94 -7.92
N ASP A 61 -0.56 -23.12 -7.46
CA ASP A 61 -1.98 -23.47 -7.33
C ASP A 61 -2.63 -22.91 -6.04
N GLY A 62 -1.95 -22.04 -5.29
CA GLY A 62 -2.42 -21.50 -4.01
C GLY A 62 -3.75 -20.76 -4.11
N TRP A 63 -4.07 -20.19 -5.27
CA TRP A 63 -5.31 -19.46 -5.53
C TRP A 63 -6.56 -20.36 -5.49
N VAL A 64 -6.44 -21.67 -5.72
CA VAL A 64 -7.59 -22.62 -5.79
C VAL A 64 -8.32 -22.76 -4.46
N LYS A 65 -7.68 -22.36 -3.34
CA LYS A 65 -8.31 -22.35 -2.01
C LYS A 65 -9.29 -21.19 -1.81
N TYR A 66 -9.19 -20.15 -2.66
CA TYR A 66 -10.03 -18.96 -2.61
C TYR A 66 -10.96 -18.83 -3.82
N LEU A 67 -10.61 -19.40 -4.96
CA LEU A 67 -11.35 -19.26 -6.20
C LEU A 67 -11.67 -20.64 -6.79
N ARG A 68 -12.94 -20.90 -7.11
CA ARG A 68 -13.39 -22.16 -7.70
C ARG A 68 -14.31 -21.92 -8.90
N LEU A 69 -14.01 -22.54 -10.03
CA LEU A 69 -14.90 -22.56 -11.18
C LEU A 69 -16.00 -23.62 -10.98
N LYS A 70 -17.26 -23.23 -11.14
CA LYS A 70 -18.41 -24.13 -11.02
C LYS A 70 -19.57 -23.65 -11.88
N ASP A 71 -20.14 -24.53 -12.71
CA ASP A 71 -21.41 -24.33 -13.42
C ASP A 71 -21.56 -22.99 -14.19
N LYS A 72 -20.45 -22.40 -14.67
CA LYS A 72 -20.32 -21.07 -15.34
C LYS A 72 -20.18 -19.85 -14.43
N ALA A 73 -19.85 -20.04 -13.17
CA ALA A 73 -19.48 -18.96 -12.26
C ALA A 73 -18.12 -19.22 -11.62
N LEU A 74 -17.49 -18.13 -11.19
CA LEU A 74 -16.37 -18.15 -10.27
C LEU A 74 -16.91 -17.98 -8.85
N GLU A 75 -16.82 -19.02 -8.03
CA GLU A 75 -17.07 -18.94 -6.59
C GLU A 75 -15.84 -18.32 -5.92
N VAL A 76 -16.03 -17.16 -5.30
CA VAL A 76 -15.00 -16.43 -4.54
C VAL A 76 -15.26 -16.61 -3.05
N LYS A 77 -14.31 -17.23 -2.35
CA LYS A 77 -14.34 -17.40 -0.90
C LYS A 77 -14.08 -16.07 -0.22
N THR A 78 -15.02 -15.60 0.61
CA THR A 78 -14.95 -14.26 1.22
C THR A 78 -14.14 -14.23 2.52
N ARG A 79 -13.98 -15.39 3.18
CA ARG A 79 -13.26 -15.53 4.46
C ARG A 79 -12.62 -16.91 4.57
N GLU A 80 -11.37 -16.96 5.03
CA GLU A 80 -10.59 -18.21 5.10
C GLU A 80 -11.25 -19.31 5.94
N LYS A 81 -11.79 -18.97 7.11
CA LYS A 81 -12.45 -19.90 8.05
C LYS A 81 -13.96 -19.99 7.88
N SER A 82 -14.50 -19.49 6.76
CA SER A 82 -15.93 -19.56 6.43
C SER A 82 -16.18 -20.45 5.21
N GLN A 83 -17.42 -20.93 5.07
CA GLN A 83 -17.93 -21.52 3.82
C GLN A 83 -18.65 -20.48 2.95
N GLU A 84 -18.72 -19.22 3.41
CA GLU A 84 -19.32 -18.13 2.65
C GLU A 84 -18.54 -17.88 1.34
N THR A 85 -19.30 -17.83 0.26
CA THR A 85 -18.80 -17.52 -1.07
C THR A 85 -19.71 -16.50 -1.74
N VAL A 86 -19.13 -15.74 -2.67
CA VAL A 86 -19.88 -14.94 -3.65
C VAL A 86 -19.66 -15.58 -5.02
N ALA A 87 -20.74 -15.83 -5.74
CA ALA A 87 -20.68 -16.32 -7.11
C ALA A 87 -20.59 -15.13 -8.07
N LEU A 88 -19.56 -15.11 -8.90
CA LEU A 88 -19.37 -14.16 -9.99
C LEU A 88 -19.66 -14.87 -11.32
N PRO A 89 -20.77 -14.55 -12.01
CA PRO A 89 -21.08 -15.16 -13.29
C PRO A 89 -19.96 -14.89 -14.32
N LEU A 90 -19.65 -15.89 -15.15
CA LEU A 90 -18.72 -15.75 -16.27
C LEU A 90 -19.50 -15.62 -17.58
N ALA A 91 -18.92 -14.90 -18.54
CA ALA A 91 -19.50 -14.78 -19.86
C ALA A 91 -19.50 -16.15 -20.56
N GLN A 92 -20.53 -16.40 -21.36
CA GLN A 92 -20.64 -17.65 -22.12
C GLN A 92 -19.57 -17.73 -23.22
N ASP A 93 -19.25 -16.59 -23.83
CA ASP A 93 -18.29 -16.45 -24.91
C ASP A 93 -17.77 -15.01 -24.97
N SER A 94 -16.79 -14.76 -25.83
CA SER A 94 -16.20 -13.43 -25.99
C SER A 94 -17.20 -12.38 -26.48
N ALA A 95 -18.30 -12.78 -27.13
CA ALA A 95 -19.31 -11.87 -27.68
C ALA A 95 -20.33 -11.40 -26.64
N SER A 96 -20.54 -12.19 -25.59
CA SER A 96 -21.46 -11.90 -24.47
C SER A 96 -20.82 -11.16 -23.30
N LYS A 97 -19.53 -10.80 -23.41
CA LYS A 97 -18.81 -10.09 -22.33
C LYS A 97 -19.39 -8.72 -22.05
N LYS A 98 -19.48 -8.39 -20.77
CA LYS A 98 -19.79 -7.04 -20.29
C LYS A 98 -18.51 -6.26 -20.02
N GLU A 99 -18.54 -4.97 -20.32
CA GLU A 99 -17.45 -4.09 -19.93
C GLU A 99 -17.48 -3.90 -18.40
N PRO A 100 -16.43 -4.27 -17.66
CA PRO A 100 -16.40 -4.06 -16.23
C PRO A 100 -16.30 -2.55 -15.92
N PRO A 101 -16.85 -2.10 -14.77
CA PRO A 101 -16.71 -0.72 -14.34
C PRO A 101 -15.23 -0.37 -14.19
N ARG A 102 -14.84 0.79 -14.70
CA ARG A 102 -13.51 1.35 -14.47
C ARG A 102 -13.59 2.35 -13.34
N TYR A 103 -13.18 1.92 -12.16
CA TYR A 103 -12.94 2.80 -11.01
C TYR A 103 -11.83 3.84 -11.31
N TRP A 104 -10.88 3.46 -12.17
CA TRP A 104 -9.74 4.30 -12.55
C TRP A 104 -9.98 5.04 -13.85
N ARG A 105 -9.30 6.18 -14.02
CA ARG A 105 -9.32 6.93 -15.28
C ARG A 105 -8.82 6.03 -16.42
N LYS A 106 -9.48 6.08 -17.58
CA LYS A 106 -8.93 5.49 -18.80
C LYS A 106 -7.66 6.28 -19.17
N SER A 107 -6.50 5.65 -19.02
CA SER A 107 -5.24 6.23 -19.47
C SER A 107 -5.39 6.57 -20.97
N PRO A 108 -5.10 7.81 -21.39
CA PRO A 108 -5.10 8.13 -22.81
C PRO A 108 -4.05 7.25 -23.50
N LEU A 109 -4.31 6.82 -24.74
CA LEU A 109 -3.26 6.22 -25.58
C LEU A 109 -2.10 7.21 -25.65
N HIS A 110 -1.03 6.91 -24.92
CA HIS A 110 0.10 7.81 -24.78
C HIS A 110 0.85 7.87 -26.11
N LYS A 111 0.95 9.07 -26.67
CA LYS A 111 1.68 9.35 -27.91
C LYS A 111 2.88 10.23 -27.55
N PRO A 112 4.04 9.64 -27.24
CA PRO A 112 5.21 10.40 -26.84
C PRO A 112 5.66 11.31 -27.97
N SER A 113 6.08 12.54 -27.61
CA SER A 113 6.77 13.45 -28.50
C SER A 113 8.25 13.55 -28.09
N PRO A 114 9.19 13.83 -29.02
CA PRO A 114 10.61 13.93 -28.68
C PRO A 114 10.92 14.94 -27.57
N ASP A 115 10.25 16.11 -27.60
CA ASP A 115 10.52 17.20 -26.65
C ASP A 115 9.82 17.03 -25.30
N LYS A 116 8.64 16.39 -25.30
CA LYS A 116 7.83 16.12 -24.11
C LYS A 116 7.33 14.68 -24.15
N PRO A 117 8.21 13.72 -23.86
CA PRO A 117 7.86 12.31 -24.00
C PRO A 117 6.84 11.86 -22.96
N LEU A 118 6.58 12.61 -21.89
CA LEU A 118 5.60 12.25 -20.85
C LEU A 118 4.36 13.17 -20.84
N ALA A 119 4.17 13.98 -21.88
CA ALA A 119 3.06 14.91 -21.98
C ALA A 119 1.70 14.23 -21.73
N GLY A 120 0.94 14.79 -20.78
CA GLY A 120 -0.43 14.35 -20.45
C GLY A 120 -0.52 13.15 -19.51
N LEU A 121 0.61 12.57 -19.10
CA LEU A 121 0.65 11.53 -18.06
C LEU A 121 0.63 12.16 -16.67
N ARG A 122 -0.13 11.54 -15.78
CA ARG A 122 -0.18 11.87 -14.35
C ARG A 122 0.64 10.84 -13.60
N ILE A 123 1.70 11.25 -12.90
CA ILE A 123 2.60 10.34 -12.19
C ILE A 123 2.57 10.67 -10.70
N ALA A 124 2.27 9.69 -9.85
CA ALA A 124 2.47 9.83 -8.41
C ALA A 124 3.82 9.24 -8.02
N LEU A 125 4.60 10.00 -7.27
CA LEU A 125 5.81 9.53 -6.61
C LEU A 125 5.49 9.31 -5.13
N ASP A 126 5.68 8.08 -4.64
CA ASP A 126 5.54 7.74 -3.24
C ASP A 126 6.92 7.55 -2.61
N PRO A 127 7.50 8.60 -1.98
CA PRO A 127 8.75 8.44 -1.24
C PRO A 127 8.50 7.61 0.03
N GLY A 128 8.96 6.35 0.01
CA GLY A 128 8.81 5.39 1.09
C GLY A 128 9.35 5.89 2.43
N HIS A 129 8.87 5.28 3.52
CA HIS A 129 9.27 5.59 4.89
C HIS A 129 8.95 7.03 5.36
N LEU A 130 9.18 7.30 6.64
CA LEU A 130 9.21 8.64 7.23
C LEU A 130 10.65 9.02 7.61
N GLY A 131 10.98 10.29 7.39
CA GLY A 131 12.29 10.87 7.68
C GLY A 131 12.30 11.70 8.97
N GLY A 132 13.33 12.52 9.15
CA GLY A 132 13.42 13.49 10.25
C GLY A 132 13.26 12.85 11.64
N ALA A 133 12.35 13.40 12.44
CA ALA A 133 12.11 12.93 13.81
C ALA A 133 11.54 11.50 13.89
N TRP A 134 10.95 10.99 12.80
CA TRP A 134 10.30 9.68 12.74
C TRP A 134 11.26 8.55 12.35
N ALA A 135 12.40 8.89 11.74
CA ALA A 135 13.32 7.90 11.18
C ALA A 135 13.82 6.87 12.21
N ARG A 136 14.01 7.30 13.47
CA ARG A 136 14.41 6.41 14.56
C ARG A 136 13.34 5.42 14.98
N MET A 137 12.06 5.80 14.88
CA MET A 137 10.94 4.91 15.21
C MET A 137 10.80 3.78 14.17
N GLU A 138 11.11 4.05 12.91
CA GLU A 138 11.03 3.06 11.85
C GLU A 138 12.23 2.10 11.81
N ASP A 139 13.26 2.32 12.63
CA ASP A 139 14.56 1.63 12.54
C ASP A 139 15.18 1.68 11.13
N ARG A 140 14.84 2.70 10.33
CA ARG A 140 15.36 2.96 8.96
C ARG A 140 16.36 4.11 8.95
N TRP A 141 17.25 4.08 9.93
CA TRP A 141 18.22 5.13 10.19
C TRP A 141 19.54 4.53 10.69
N PHE A 142 20.65 5.17 10.35
CA PHE A 142 21.91 4.99 11.05
C PHE A 142 22.74 6.28 11.01
N ARG A 143 23.78 6.34 11.85
CA ARG A 143 24.72 7.47 11.87
C ARG A 143 26.14 6.96 12.17
N PRO A 144 27.06 7.02 11.20
CA PRO A 144 28.48 6.81 11.48
C PRO A 144 29.02 7.90 12.40
N GLU A 145 30.04 7.59 13.19
CA GLU A 145 30.68 8.57 14.07
C GLU A 145 31.20 9.78 13.28
N GLY A 146 30.96 10.98 13.81
CA GLY A 146 31.36 12.24 13.17
C GLY A 146 30.58 12.61 11.90
N GLN A 147 29.66 11.77 11.42
CA GLN A 147 28.92 12.01 10.18
C GLN A 147 27.48 12.47 10.42
N ALA A 148 26.92 13.09 9.38
CA ALA A 148 25.49 13.35 9.29
C ALA A 148 24.72 12.02 9.23
N PRO A 149 23.52 11.98 9.79
CA PRO A 149 22.75 10.76 9.74
C PRO A 149 22.20 10.43 8.36
N VAL A 150 22.01 9.13 8.16
CA VAL A 150 21.36 8.57 6.98
C VAL A 150 20.01 8.01 7.41
N ALA A 151 18.94 8.57 6.87
CA ALA A 151 17.57 8.13 7.09
C ALA A 151 16.91 7.86 5.74
N GLU A 152 16.36 6.66 5.55
CA GLU A 152 15.76 6.26 4.28
C GLU A 152 14.65 7.23 3.86
N GLY A 153 13.75 7.59 4.78
CA GLY A 153 12.64 8.50 4.51
C GLY A 153 13.07 9.91 4.09
N ASP A 154 14.25 10.39 4.50
CA ASP A 154 14.78 11.67 4.04
C ASP A 154 15.36 11.55 2.63
N LEU A 155 16.07 10.46 2.36
CA LEU A 155 16.66 10.17 1.05
C LEU A 155 15.59 9.96 -0.03
N THR A 156 14.56 9.15 0.25
CA THR A 156 13.47 8.90 -0.71
C THR A 156 12.73 10.18 -1.04
N LEU A 157 12.50 11.07 -0.06
CA LEU A 157 11.87 12.37 -0.28
C LEU A 157 12.73 13.29 -1.15
N LEU A 158 14.04 13.34 -0.88
CA LEU A 158 14.98 14.11 -1.68
C LEU A 158 15.00 13.63 -3.13
N VAL A 159 15.04 12.31 -3.34
CA VAL A 159 14.99 11.70 -4.68
C VAL A 159 13.67 11.99 -5.37
N ALA A 160 12.52 11.86 -4.68
CA ALA A 160 11.22 12.17 -5.24
C ALA A 160 11.13 13.62 -5.74
N LYS A 161 11.67 14.59 -4.97
CA LYS A 161 11.70 16.00 -5.38
C LYS A 161 12.56 16.23 -6.62
N LYS A 162 13.70 15.53 -6.73
CA LYS A 162 14.55 15.57 -7.93
C LYS A 162 13.86 14.94 -9.14
N LEU A 163 13.27 13.75 -8.97
CA LEU A 163 12.52 13.05 -10.01
C LEU A 163 11.33 13.88 -10.50
N ARG A 164 10.60 14.53 -9.60
CA ARG A 164 9.52 15.46 -9.96
C ARG A 164 9.99 16.49 -10.98
N THR A 165 11.11 17.17 -10.68
CA THR A 165 11.66 18.20 -11.57
C THR A 165 11.97 17.65 -12.97
N LEU A 166 12.58 16.46 -13.04
CA LEU A 166 12.93 15.81 -14.31
C LEU A 166 11.70 15.38 -15.10
N LEU A 167 10.74 14.72 -14.44
CA LEU A 167 9.51 14.22 -15.05
C LEU A 167 8.59 15.34 -15.53
N GLU A 168 8.47 16.43 -14.76
CA GLU A 168 7.75 17.64 -15.17
C GLU A 168 8.44 18.31 -16.37
N GLY A 169 9.78 18.31 -16.41
CA GLY A 169 10.56 18.74 -17.57
C GLY A 169 10.26 17.95 -18.84
N TRP A 170 9.94 16.67 -18.71
CA TRP A 170 9.49 15.79 -19.79
C TRP A 170 7.99 15.88 -20.11
N GLY A 171 7.25 16.74 -19.40
CA GLY A 171 5.84 17.07 -19.67
C GLY A 171 4.82 16.31 -18.82
N ALA A 172 5.24 15.50 -17.84
CA ALA A 172 4.31 14.84 -16.92
C ALA A 172 3.69 15.84 -15.92
N GLU A 173 2.47 15.55 -15.47
CA GLU A 173 1.92 16.14 -14.24
C GLU A 173 2.32 15.25 -13.06
N VAL A 174 3.11 15.76 -12.11
CA VAL A 174 3.71 14.95 -11.05
C VAL A 174 3.16 15.33 -9.68
N PHE A 175 2.80 14.31 -8.90
CA PHE A 175 2.28 14.42 -7.55
C PHE A 175 3.20 13.67 -6.59
N LEU A 176 3.36 14.18 -5.37
CA LEU A 176 4.04 13.45 -4.29
C LEU A 176 3.00 12.99 -3.27
N THR A 177 3.15 11.78 -2.73
CA THR A 177 2.27 11.32 -1.65
C THR A 177 2.54 12.04 -0.33
N ARG A 178 3.75 12.56 -0.14
CA ARG A 178 4.15 13.47 0.93
C ARG A 178 5.20 14.47 0.46
N GLU A 179 5.15 15.70 0.98
CA GLU A 179 6.09 16.77 0.59
C GLU A 179 7.13 17.11 1.67
N SER A 180 6.97 16.56 2.88
CA SER A 180 7.84 16.77 4.02
C SER A 180 8.12 15.46 4.76
N ALA A 181 8.83 15.55 5.88
CA ALA A 181 9.03 14.45 6.82
C ALA A 181 7.79 14.20 7.70
N GLU A 182 6.77 15.07 7.64
CA GLU A 182 5.56 14.89 8.43
C GLU A 182 4.70 13.74 7.89
N PRO A 183 4.08 12.94 8.77
CA PRO A 183 3.18 11.87 8.36
C PRO A 183 1.95 12.41 7.66
N VAL A 184 1.48 11.67 6.66
CA VAL A 184 0.22 11.97 5.94
C VAL A 184 -0.98 11.55 6.76
N THR A 185 -0.86 10.46 7.52
CA THR A 185 -1.90 10.03 8.45
C THR A 185 -2.11 11.05 9.57
N ALA A 186 -3.37 11.26 9.95
CA ALA A 186 -3.72 12.06 11.12
C ALA A 186 -3.49 11.30 12.44
N LEU A 187 -3.40 9.96 12.38
CA LEU A 187 -3.18 9.12 13.56
C LEU A 187 -1.75 9.26 14.07
N ARG A 188 -1.57 9.04 15.37
CA ARG A 188 -0.27 8.93 16.05
C ARG A 188 -0.23 7.64 16.85
N PRO A 189 0.96 7.18 17.30
CA PRO A 189 1.06 5.95 18.09
C PRO A 189 0.11 5.93 19.29
N LYS A 190 -0.06 7.05 19.98
CA LYS A 190 -0.98 7.16 21.12
C LYS A 190 -2.44 6.83 20.77
N ASP A 191 -2.89 7.20 19.57
CA ASP A 191 -4.27 6.91 19.11
C ASP A 191 -4.49 5.41 18.82
N LEU A 192 -3.41 4.62 18.80
CA LEU A 192 -3.40 3.22 18.42
C LEU A 192 -3.16 2.26 19.61
N GLU A 193 -2.96 2.78 20.83
CA GLU A 193 -2.63 1.96 22.01
C GLU A 193 -3.69 0.90 22.33
N GLU A 194 -4.99 1.25 22.25
CA GLU A 194 -6.08 0.29 22.47
C GLU A 194 -6.08 -0.81 21.40
N THR A 195 -5.87 -0.42 20.14
CA THR A 195 -5.79 -1.38 19.02
C THR A 195 -4.58 -2.28 19.20
N ALA A 196 -3.44 -1.72 19.58
CA ALA A 196 -2.20 -2.45 19.84
C ALA A 196 -2.34 -3.47 20.98
N ALA A 197 -2.99 -3.09 22.09
CA ALA A 197 -3.28 -3.99 23.18
C ALA A 197 -4.14 -5.18 22.73
N LYS A 198 -5.19 -4.91 21.94
CA LYS A 198 -6.03 -5.96 21.37
C LYS A 198 -5.25 -6.88 20.42
N TYR A 199 -4.38 -6.31 19.57
CA TYR A 199 -3.50 -7.07 18.68
C TYR A 199 -2.63 -8.08 19.42
N LEU A 200 -2.10 -7.66 20.57
CA LEU A 200 -1.29 -8.51 21.44
C LEU A 200 -2.12 -9.62 22.08
N ASP A 201 -3.33 -9.32 22.55
CA ASP A 201 -4.21 -10.30 23.20
C ASP A 201 -4.74 -11.36 22.22
N GLU A 202 -4.94 -10.98 20.96
CA GLU A 202 -5.35 -11.89 19.89
C GLU A 202 -4.19 -12.70 19.30
N GLY A 203 -2.94 -12.43 19.72
CA GLY A 203 -1.76 -13.14 19.25
C GLY A 203 -1.48 -12.91 17.76
N GLN A 204 -1.79 -11.72 17.23
CA GLN A 204 -1.55 -11.37 15.83
C GLN A 204 -0.06 -11.46 15.50
N ASP A 205 0.27 -11.95 14.30
CA ASP A 205 1.64 -11.92 13.82
C ASP A 205 2.04 -10.47 13.48
N LEU A 206 3.12 -10.02 14.13
CA LEU A 206 3.66 -8.67 14.02
C LEU A 206 4.86 -8.61 13.07
N ASN A 207 5.29 -9.76 12.51
CA ASN A 207 6.49 -9.91 11.67
C ASN A 207 7.72 -9.23 12.29
N LEU A 208 8.01 -9.59 13.55
CA LEU A 208 9.12 -9.04 14.32
C LEU A 208 10.39 -9.85 14.10
N ALA A 209 11.51 -9.17 13.89
CA ALA A 209 12.81 -9.82 13.72
C ALA A 209 13.28 -10.60 14.98
N ARG A 210 12.83 -10.19 16.18
CA ARG A 210 13.21 -10.80 17.47
C ARG A 210 11.98 -11.01 18.38
N PRO A 211 11.13 -11.99 18.08
CA PRO A 211 9.84 -12.15 18.76
C PRO A 211 9.98 -12.53 20.25
N GLU A 212 10.99 -13.32 20.63
CA GLU A 212 11.21 -13.71 22.04
C GLU A 212 11.63 -12.53 22.91
N ALA A 213 12.61 -11.75 22.45
CA ALA A 213 13.07 -10.54 23.15
C ALA A 213 11.91 -9.54 23.32
N PHE A 214 11.03 -9.43 22.32
CA PHE A 214 9.83 -8.61 22.40
C PHE A 214 8.84 -9.11 23.48
N ARG A 215 8.57 -10.42 23.52
CA ARG A 215 7.65 -11.02 24.52
C ARG A 215 8.15 -10.86 25.96
N ALA A 216 9.45 -10.73 26.17
CA ALA A 216 10.05 -10.49 27.48
C ALA A 216 9.89 -9.04 27.98
N LEU A 217 9.47 -8.10 27.12
CA LEU A 217 9.29 -6.70 27.50
C LEU A 217 8.05 -6.53 28.41
N PRO A 218 8.02 -5.52 29.29
CA PRO A 218 6.81 -5.13 30.00
C PRO A 218 5.64 -4.87 29.04
N ARG A 219 4.40 -5.13 29.48
CA ARG A 219 3.21 -5.01 28.62
C ARG A 219 3.05 -3.60 28.03
N GLU A 220 3.34 -2.56 28.81
CA GLU A 220 3.28 -1.16 28.37
C GLU A 220 4.25 -0.89 27.21
N GLU A 221 5.47 -1.43 27.29
CA GLU A 221 6.48 -1.35 26.23
C GLU A 221 6.05 -2.11 24.98
N GLN A 222 5.44 -3.29 25.13
CA GLN A 222 4.88 -4.05 24.00
C GLN A 222 3.79 -3.26 23.29
N VAL A 223 2.85 -2.67 24.05
CA VAL A 223 1.78 -1.83 23.50
C VAL A 223 2.35 -0.64 22.76
N ARG A 224 3.33 0.07 23.34
CA ARG A 224 3.99 1.21 22.68
C ARG A 224 4.59 0.82 21.32
N ARG A 225 5.39 -0.25 21.29
CA ARG A 225 6.05 -0.71 20.04
C ARG A 225 5.07 -1.17 18.98
N VAL A 226 4.00 -1.87 19.38
CA VAL A 226 2.95 -2.28 18.42
C VAL A 226 2.18 -1.06 17.91
N SER A 227 1.94 -0.07 18.76
CA SER A 227 1.32 1.19 18.34
C SER A 227 2.16 1.95 17.33
N GLU A 228 3.48 1.99 17.52
CA GLU A 228 4.44 2.54 16.56
C GLU A 228 4.41 1.77 15.24
N LEU A 229 4.43 0.43 15.28
CA LEU A 229 4.33 -0.43 14.09
C LEU A 229 3.03 -0.18 13.31
N LEU A 230 1.89 -0.14 14.00
CA LEU A 230 0.59 0.17 13.39
C LEU A 230 0.56 1.59 12.82
N PHE A 231 1.26 2.53 13.43
CA PHE A 231 1.34 3.89 12.93
C PHE A 231 2.08 3.96 11.58
N TYR A 232 3.35 3.53 11.51
CA TYR A 232 4.16 3.75 10.31
C TYR A 232 4.00 2.67 9.23
N ARG A 233 3.76 1.39 9.58
CA ARG A 233 3.60 0.31 8.59
C ARG A 233 2.19 0.19 8.05
N VAL A 234 1.20 0.73 8.76
CA VAL A 234 -0.20 0.41 8.48
C VAL A 234 -1.01 1.69 8.26
N ALA A 235 -1.12 2.56 9.25
CA ALA A 235 -1.89 3.79 9.14
C ALA A 235 -1.31 4.75 8.09
N GLU A 236 0.00 4.99 8.13
CA GLU A 236 0.67 5.89 7.19
C GLU A 236 0.60 5.37 5.74
N ILE A 237 0.90 4.09 5.51
CA ILE A 237 0.82 3.47 4.18
C ILE A 237 -0.62 3.57 3.63
N ARG A 238 -1.63 3.30 4.45
CA ARG A 238 -3.04 3.44 4.01
C ARG A 238 -3.44 4.89 3.73
N ALA A 239 -2.95 5.86 4.51
CA ALA A 239 -3.23 7.27 4.25
C ALA A 239 -2.66 7.72 2.90
N ARG A 240 -1.43 7.29 2.57
CA ARG A 240 -0.82 7.54 1.25
C ARG A 240 -1.54 6.81 0.12
N ALA A 241 -1.91 5.55 0.33
CA ALA A 241 -2.71 4.80 -0.63
C ALA A 241 -4.07 5.46 -0.88
N ALA A 242 -4.74 5.97 0.15
CA ALA A 242 -5.99 6.71 0.01
C ALA A 242 -5.79 8.00 -0.81
N LEU A 243 -4.67 8.72 -0.63
CA LEU A 243 -4.34 9.87 -1.46
C LEU A 243 -4.21 9.50 -2.94
N VAL A 244 -3.46 8.43 -3.23
CA VAL A 244 -3.28 7.89 -4.59
C VAL A 244 -4.63 7.50 -5.19
N ASN A 245 -5.43 6.72 -4.45
CA ASN A 245 -6.66 6.11 -4.93
C ASN A 245 -7.84 7.08 -5.07
N GLN A 246 -7.98 8.01 -4.13
CA GLN A 246 -9.17 8.83 -4.01
C GLN A 246 -8.98 10.24 -4.55
N ARG A 247 -7.75 10.77 -4.53
CA ARG A 247 -7.48 12.16 -4.94
C ARG A 247 -6.62 12.25 -6.19
N ILE A 248 -5.44 11.62 -6.18
CA ILE A 248 -4.49 11.76 -7.29
C ILE A 248 -5.00 11.01 -8.51
N ARG A 249 -5.29 9.72 -8.39
CA ARG A 249 -5.67 8.83 -9.51
C ARG A 249 -4.69 8.96 -10.70
N PRO A 250 -3.39 8.69 -10.47
CA PRO A 250 -2.35 8.83 -11.50
C PRO A 250 -2.44 7.73 -12.57
N ASP A 251 -1.85 7.94 -13.74
CA ASP A 251 -1.65 6.89 -14.74
C ASP A 251 -0.56 5.90 -14.32
N LEU A 252 0.40 6.34 -13.47
CA LEU A 252 1.47 5.52 -12.89
C LEU A 252 1.78 5.99 -11.46
N THR A 253 1.96 5.04 -10.54
CA THR A 253 2.53 5.30 -9.21
C THR A 253 3.91 4.65 -9.12
N VAL A 254 4.91 5.39 -8.67
CA VAL A 254 6.27 4.90 -8.43
C VAL A 254 6.59 5.03 -6.95
N CYS A 255 6.71 3.90 -6.26
CA CYS A 255 7.13 3.85 -4.85
C CYS A 255 8.66 3.76 -4.77
N LEU A 256 9.28 4.68 -4.04
CA LEU A 256 10.73 4.83 -3.97
C LEU A 256 11.23 4.34 -2.60
N HIS A 257 12.15 3.39 -2.61
CA HIS A 257 12.77 2.83 -1.41
C HIS A 257 14.27 2.64 -1.60
N PHE A 258 15.02 2.60 -0.50
CA PHE A 258 16.40 2.17 -0.48
C PHE A 258 16.52 0.88 0.32
N ASN A 259 16.95 -0.19 -0.35
CA ASN A 259 17.29 -1.41 0.37
C ASN A 259 18.59 -1.23 1.16
N ALA A 260 18.65 -1.86 2.32
CA ALA A 260 19.88 -1.97 3.10
C ALA A 260 20.63 -3.24 2.71
N GLY A 261 21.94 -3.11 2.47
CA GLY A 261 22.85 -4.25 2.40
C GLY A 261 23.38 -4.63 3.78
N ASP A 262 24.10 -5.76 3.85
CA ASP A 262 24.78 -6.16 5.07
C ASP A 262 25.82 -5.09 5.51
N TRP A 263 25.85 -4.82 6.81
CA TRP A 263 26.67 -3.80 7.46
C TRP A 263 27.96 -4.40 8.03
N GLY A 264 28.10 -5.73 7.97
CA GLY A 264 29.25 -6.47 8.50
C GLY A 264 29.29 -6.43 10.03
N ASP A 265 30.48 -6.24 10.58
CA ASP A 265 30.67 -6.11 12.04
C ASP A 265 30.02 -4.80 12.54
N PRO A 266 29.02 -4.84 13.44
CA PRO A 266 28.38 -3.64 13.98
C PRO A 266 29.35 -2.68 14.68
N GLU A 267 30.45 -3.19 15.25
CA GLU A 267 31.47 -2.39 15.94
C GLU A 267 32.49 -1.79 14.95
N ALA A 268 32.59 -2.34 13.74
CA ALA A 268 33.53 -1.91 12.70
C ALA A 268 32.84 -1.91 11.32
N PRO A 269 31.85 -1.03 11.12
CA PRO A 269 30.96 -1.13 9.99
C PRO A 269 31.63 -0.75 8.67
N ARG A 270 31.24 -1.43 7.60
CA ARG A 270 31.78 -1.18 6.26
C ARG A 270 30.68 -0.86 5.27
N LEU A 271 30.89 0.17 4.47
CA LEU A 271 29.98 0.51 3.39
C LEU A 271 30.06 -0.58 2.30
N ALA A 272 28.90 -1.03 1.83
CA ALA A 272 28.81 -1.95 0.72
C ALA A 272 29.32 -1.28 -0.57
N ALA A 273 30.15 -2.00 -1.34
CA ALA A 273 30.63 -1.53 -2.64
C ALA A 273 29.59 -1.75 -3.76
N SER A 274 28.63 -2.65 -3.56
CA SER A 274 27.60 -2.96 -4.53
C SER A 274 26.47 -1.94 -4.49
N ASN A 275 25.95 -1.61 -5.68
CA ASN A 275 24.78 -0.77 -5.85
C ASN A 275 23.87 -1.40 -6.90
N HIS A 276 22.60 -1.57 -6.58
CA HIS A 276 21.62 -2.27 -7.41
C HIS A 276 20.38 -1.41 -7.61
N LEU A 277 19.79 -1.49 -8.81
CA LEU A 277 18.47 -0.95 -9.10
C LEU A 277 17.49 -2.10 -9.21
N HIS A 278 16.50 -2.13 -8.31
CA HIS A 278 15.42 -3.10 -8.35
C HIS A 278 14.12 -2.40 -8.78
N VAL A 279 13.42 -2.99 -9.75
CA VAL A 279 12.09 -2.53 -10.16
C VAL A 279 11.13 -3.67 -9.86
N LEU A 280 10.25 -3.45 -8.88
CA LEU A 280 9.21 -4.40 -8.50
C LEU A 280 7.90 -3.97 -9.15
N ILE A 281 7.32 -4.87 -9.94
CA ILE A 281 6.04 -4.66 -10.61
C ILE A 281 5.08 -5.68 -10.01
N PRO A 282 3.92 -5.25 -9.46
CA PRO A 282 2.90 -6.20 -9.01
C PRO A 282 2.57 -7.19 -10.13
N GLY A 283 2.62 -8.48 -9.83
CA GLY A 283 2.55 -9.55 -10.81
C GLY A 283 1.88 -10.79 -10.25
N ALA A 284 2.51 -11.95 -10.51
CA ALA A 284 2.04 -13.23 -10.00
C ALA A 284 2.03 -13.25 -8.46
N VAL A 285 1.06 -13.96 -7.91
CA VAL A 285 0.82 -14.08 -6.46
C VAL A 285 1.09 -15.54 -6.06
N GLU A 286 1.79 -15.74 -4.94
CA GLU A 286 2.09 -17.05 -4.37
C GLU A 286 1.13 -17.45 -3.25
N ALA A 287 1.13 -18.73 -2.86
CA ALA A 287 0.37 -19.21 -1.72
C ALA A 287 0.84 -18.57 -0.38
N GLY A 288 0.21 -17.47 0.04
CA GLY A 288 0.51 -16.81 1.32
C GLY A 288 0.62 -15.28 1.23
N GLU A 289 0.64 -14.73 0.02
CA GLU A 289 0.46 -13.31 -0.28
C GLU A 289 -1.03 -12.96 -0.47
#